data_AF-A0A2E6KNU6-F1
#
_entry.id   AF-A0A2E6KNU6-F1
#
_cell.length_a   1.000
_cell.length_b   1.000
_cell.length_c   1.000
_cell.angle_alpha   90.00
_cell.angle_beta   90.00
_cell.angle_gamma   90.00
#
_symmetry.space_group_name_H-M   'P 1'
#
loop_
_entity.id
_entity.type
_entity.pdbx_description
1 polymer ?
#
loop_
_entity_poly.entity_id
_entity_poly.type
_entity_poly.pdbx_seq_one_letter_code
_entity_poly.pdbx_strand_id
1 'polypeptide(L)'
;MPVLPSQHFTVAEFADPVTNTFEFEHGFIDHLELLRSACGFPFIVTSGCRSSEHLAYLKSRGYPASENSFHLMDNKKYGTKTCAVDIKRPSSSNLHKLLMHATKYGWTVGIAKTFIHLDLRSKYTDKKAIIYSY
;
A
#
# COMPACT_ATOMS: atom_id res chain seq x y z
N MET A 1 9.36 9.03 18.73
CA MET A 1 8.68 8.14 17.76
C MET A 1 8.72 8.83 16.40
N PRO A 2 8.90 8.10 15.28
CA PRO A 2 8.84 8.73 13.96
C PRO A 2 7.48 9.41 13.79
N VAL A 3 7.50 10.67 13.35
CA VAL A 3 6.29 11.46 13.09
C VAL A 3 5.91 11.25 11.64
N LEU A 4 4.66 10.85 11.38
CA LEU A 4 4.15 10.79 10.01
C LEU A 4 3.73 12.20 9.56
N PRO A 5 4.00 12.57 8.30
CA PRO A 5 3.42 13.77 7.69
C PRO A 5 1.97 13.51 7.26
N SER A 6 1.11 13.06 8.18
CA SER A 6 -0.31 12.78 7.91
C SER A 6 -1.19 13.21 9.08
N GLN A 7 -2.37 13.77 8.77
CA GLN A 7 -3.41 14.13 9.75
C GLN A 7 -4.36 12.95 10.05
N HIS A 8 -4.15 11.84 9.37
CA HIS A 8 -5.21 10.94 8.98
C HIS A 8 -4.82 9.46 9.13
N PHE A 9 -3.52 9.20 9.26
CA PHE A 9 -2.92 7.90 9.48
C PHE A 9 -1.90 7.96 10.62
N THR A 10 -1.65 6.80 11.23
CA THR A 10 -0.70 6.60 12.31
C THR A 10 0.38 5.59 11.92
N VAL A 11 1.55 5.64 12.56
CA VAL A 11 2.65 4.69 12.26
C VAL A 11 2.21 3.25 12.50
N ALA A 12 1.41 3.03 13.54
CA ALA A 12 0.94 1.71 13.94
C ALA A 12 0.06 1.02 12.88
N GLU A 13 -0.70 1.79 12.09
CA GLU A 13 -1.51 1.24 10.99
C GLU A 13 -0.66 0.66 9.86
N PHE A 14 0.60 1.07 9.76
CA PHE A 14 1.48 0.70 8.67
C PHE A 14 2.64 -0.21 9.06
N ALA A 15 2.99 -0.25 10.35
CA ALA A 15 4.13 -1.01 10.83
C ALA A 15 3.97 -2.51 10.53
N ASP A 16 5.08 -3.16 10.19
CA ASP A 16 5.11 -4.60 10.00
C ASP A 16 4.75 -5.31 11.33
N PRO A 17 3.79 -6.24 11.35
CA PRO A 17 3.28 -6.83 12.59
C PRO A 17 4.27 -7.78 13.28
N VAL A 18 5.35 -8.19 12.61
CA VAL A 18 6.36 -9.09 13.18
C VAL A 18 7.48 -8.27 13.83
N THR A 19 7.94 -7.24 13.14
CA THR A 19 9.11 -6.45 13.52
C THR A 19 8.76 -5.12 14.21
N ASN A 20 7.50 -4.68 14.10
CA ASN A 20 7.03 -3.36 14.52
C ASN A 20 7.79 -2.19 13.86
N THR A 21 8.47 -2.44 12.74
CA THR A 21 9.18 -1.40 11.99
C THR A 21 8.33 -0.88 10.84
N PHE A 22 8.63 0.34 10.42
CA PHE A 22 7.92 1.06 9.38
C PHE A 22 8.94 1.70 8.45
N GLU A 23 8.87 1.37 7.16
CA GLU A 23 9.78 1.92 6.17
C GLU A 23 9.12 1.96 4.79
N PHE A 24 8.84 3.17 4.32
CA PHE A 24 8.26 3.44 3.00
C PHE A 24 9.22 4.22 2.12
N GLU A 25 8.98 4.15 0.82
CA GLU A 25 9.59 5.06 -0.14
C GLU A 25 9.32 6.53 0.21
N HIS A 26 10.31 7.37 -0.07
CA HIS A 26 10.24 8.78 0.28
C HIS A 26 9.04 9.47 -0.39
N GLY A 27 8.16 10.06 0.41
CA GLY A 27 6.97 10.75 -0.05
C GLY A 27 5.77 9.83 -0.35
N PHE A 28 5.86 8.51 -0.15
CA PHE A 28 4.73 7.61 -0.38
C PHE A 28 3.52 7.98 0.50
N ILE A 29 3.75 8.21 1.79
CA ILE A 29 2.68 8.57 2.74
C ILE A 29 2.03 9.90 2.37
N ASP A 30 2.80 10.90 1.93
CA ASP A 30 2.25 12.18 1.47
C ASP A 30 1.31 12.00 0.27
N HIS A 31 1.64 11.09 -0.64
CA HIS A 31 0.77 10.78 -1.79
C HIS A 31 -0.47 9.99 -1.36
N LEU A 32 -0.34 9.09 -0.38
CA LEU A 32 -1.48 8.36 0.19
C LEU A 32 -2.44 9.32 0.90
N GLU A 33 -1.88 10.28 1.66
CA GLU A 33 -2.59 11.37 2.32
C GLU A 33 -3.35 12.24 1.32
N LEU A 34 -2.69 12.63 0.23
CA LEU A 34 -3.31 13.38 -0.86
C LEU A 34 -4.45 12.60 -1.51
N LEU A 35 -4.26 11.31 -1.78
CA LEU A 35 -5.29 10.45 -2.38
C LEU A 35 -6.49 10.31 -1.44
N ARG A 36 -6.26 10.03 -0.16
CA ARG A 36 -7.31 9.93 0.86
C ARG A 36 -8.11 11.22 1.00
N SER A 37 -7.41 12.36 1.04
CA SER A 37 -8.02 13.69 1.12
C SER A 37 -8.87 14.01 -0.11
N ALA A 38 -8.36 13.71 -1.31
CA ALA A 38 -9.10 13.91 -2.56
C ALA A 38 -10.36 13.04 -2.66
N CYS A 39 -10.28 11.80 -2.17
CA CYS A 39 -11.43 10.89 -2.14
C CYS A 39 -12.53 11.31 -1.16
N GLY A 40 -12.16 12.05 -0.09
CA GLY A 40 -13.10 12.56 0.90
C GLY A 40 -13.76 11.48 1.76
N PHE A 41 -13.10 10.32 1.95
CA PHE A 41 -13.56 9.27 2.86
C PHE A 41 -12.37 8.58 3.57
N PRO A 42 -12.57 7.98 4.76
CA PRO A 42 -11.50 7.33 5.50
C PRO A 42 -10.93 6.09 4.78
N PHE A 43 -9.60 5.97 4.77
CA PHE A 43 -8.93 4.76 4.33
C PHE A 43 -8.56 3.94 5.56
N ILE A 44 -9.16 2.76 5.72
CA ILE A 44 -8.84 1.85 6.82
C ILE A 44 -7.71 0.94 6.33
N VAL A 45 -6.49 1.16 6.78
CA VAL A 45 -5.33 0.34 6.40
C VAL A 45 -5.47 -1.06 6.99
N THR A 46 -5.36 -2.07 6.15
CA THR A 46 -5.40 -3.50 6.54
C THR A 46 -4.06 -4.18 6.36
N SER A 47 -3.15 -3.62 5.55
CA SER A 47 -1.77 -4.09 5.42
C SER A 47 -0.84 -2.97 5.00
N GLY A 48 0.25 -2.76 5.74
CA GLY A 48 1.30 -1.78 5.44
C GLY A 48 2.62 -2.44 5.01
N CYS A 49 3.72 -2.10 5.69
CA CYS A 49 5.04 -2.66 5.45
C CYS A 49 5.10 -4.17 5.69
N ARG A 50 6.03 -4.82 4.98
CA ARG A 50 6.36 -6.22 5.16
C ARG A 50 7.86 -6.41 5.25
N SER A 51 8.31 -6.98 6.36
CA SER A 51 9.69 -7.44 6.55
C SER A 51 9.94 -8.75 5.79
N SER A 52 11.21 -9.11 5.61
CA SER A 52 11.56 -10.40 5.00
C SER A 52 11.15 -11.57 5.92
N GLU A 53 11.22 -11.36 7.23
CA GLU A 53 10.76 -12.26 8.27
C GLU A 53 9.25 -12.49 8.18
N HIS A 54 8.47 -11.41 8.04
CA HIS A 54 7.03 -11.52 7.87
C HIS A 54 6.65 -12.16 6.53
N LEU A 55 7.39 -11.89 5.45
CA LEU A 55 7.21 -12.59 4.18
C LEU A 55 7.43 -14.10 4.34
N ALA A 56 8.53 -14.51 4.98
CA ALA A 56 8.84 -15.91 5.24
C ALA A 56 7.77 -16.58 6.13
N TYR A 57 7.27 -15.87 7.14
CA TYR A 57 6.15 -16.31 7.97
C TYR A 57 4.88 -16.54 7.14
N LEU A 58 4.48 -15.61 6.28
CA LEU A 58 3.30 -15.78 5.43
C LEU A 58 3.44 -16.97 4.49
N LYS A 59 4.62 -17.14 3.88
CA LYS A 59 4.91 -18.29 3.00
C LYS A 59 4.85 -19.62 3.75
N SER A 60 5.41 -19.70 4.96
CA SER A 60 5.39 -20.94 5.75
C SER A 60 3.97 -21.35 6.17
N ARG A 61 3.04 -20.38 6.24
CA ARG A 61 1.62 -20.58 6.50
C ARG A 61 0.79 -20.85 5.24
N GLY A 62 1.41 -20.91 4.06
CA GLY A 62 0.75 -21.19 2.79
C GLY A 62 -0.01 -19.99 2.19
N TYR A 63 0.20 -18.77 2.70
CA TYR A 63 -0.40 -17.59 2.09
C TYR A 63 0.29 -17.27 0.75
N PRO A 64 -0.47 -16.79 -0.26
CA PRO A 64 0.10 -16.33 -1.53
C PRO A 64 0.88 -15.02 -1.33
N ALA A 65 2.15 -15.12 -0.94
CA ALA A 65 3.02 -13.99 -0.67
C ALA A 65 4.23 -13.98 -1.62
N SER A 66 4.37 -12.90 -2.39
CA SER A 66 5.41 -12.75 -3.41
C SER A 66 6.68 -12.09 -2.87
N GLU A 67 7.85 -12.60 -3.24
CA GLU A 67 9.17 -11.95 -3.05
C GLU A 67 9.34 -10.66 -3.83
N ASN A 68 8.44 -10.39 -4.78
CA ASN A 68 8.46 -9.18 -5.58
C ASN A 68 7.39 -8.18 -5.13
N SER A 69 6.80 -8.39 -3.96
CA SER A 69 5.70 -7.56 -3.47
C SER A 69 6.16 -6.12 -3.16
N PHE A 70 5.39 -5.13 -3.58
CA PHE A 70 5.63 -3.72 -3.25
C PHE A 70 5.35 -3.36 -1.78
N HIS A 71 4.86 -4.32 -0.98
CA HIS A 71 4.81 -4.18 0.48
C HIS A 71 6.17 -4.38 1.16
N LEU A 72 7.17 -4.92 0.45
CA LEU A 72 8.45 -5.26 1.07
C LEU A 72 9.27 -4.00 1.38
N MET A 73 9.84 -3.95 2.58
CA MET A 73 10.78 -2.89 2.98
C MET A 73 12.13 -2.98 2.25
N ASP A 74 12.49 -4.17 1.74
CA ASP A 74 13.68 -4.42 0.91
C ASP A 74 13.28 -5.24 -0.34
N ASN A 75 12.62 -4.60 -1.31
CA ASN A 75 12.25 -5.26 -2.56
C ASN A 75 13.46 -5.33 -3.50
N LYS A 76 14.20 -6.43 -3.41
CA LYS A 76 15.42 -6.66 -4.20
C LYS A 76 15.21 -6.66 -5.71
N LYS A 77 14.03 -7.06 -6.20
CA LYS A 77 13.77 -7.11 -7.65
C LYS A 77 13.63 -5.71 -8.25
N TYR A 78 13.03 -4.79 -7.51
CA TYR A 78 12.73 -3.44 -8.00
C TYR A 78 13.61 -2.36 -7.38
N GLY A 79 14.43 -2.71 -6.39
CA GLY A 79 15.30 -1.77 -5.69
C GLY A 79 14.51 -0.73 -4.90
N THR A 80 13.35 -1.10 -4.37
CA THR A 80 12.45 -0.18 -3.65
C THR A 80 12.27 -0.60 -2.19
N LYS A 81 11.98 0.39 -1.36
CA LYS A 81 11.32 0.19 -0.06
C LYS A 81 9.82 -0.06 -0.27
N THR A 82 9.06 -0.07 0.83
CA THR A 82 7.60 -0.23 0.77
C THR A 82 6.99 0.89 -0.06
N CYS A 83 6.27 0.56 -1.12
CA CYS A 83 5.51 1.51 -1.92
C CYS A 83 4.11 1.00 -2.25
N ALA A 84 3.54 0.21 -1.33
CA ALA A 84 2.18 -0.29 -1.40
C ALA A 84 1.50 -0.31 -0.02
N VAL A 85 0.18 -0.23 -0.05
CA VAL A 85 -0.70 -0.40 1.11
C VAL A 85 -1.97 -1.13 0.65
N ASP A 86 -2.52 -1.95 1.53
CA ASP A 86 -3.87 -2.49 1.35
C ASP A 86 -4.81 -1.75 2.29
N ILE A 87 -5.96 -1.34 1.77
CA ILE A 87 -7.04 -0.75 2.54
C ILE A 87 -8.28 -1.63 2.50
N LYS A 88 -9.12 -1.58 3.53
CA LYS A 88 -10.43 -2.23 3.54
C LYS A 88 -11.23 -1.76 2.32
N ARG A 89 -11.88 -2.70 1.63
CA ARG A 89 -12.72 -2.38 0.48
C ARG A 89 -13.83 -1.41 0.89
N PRO A 90 -13.92 -0.22 0.27
CA PRO A 90 -14.97 0.73 0.56
C PRO A 90 -16.29 0.33 -0.12
N SER A 91 -17.36 1.09 0.13
CA SER A 91 -18.62 0.96 -0.63
C SER A 91 -18.39 1.19 -2.13
N SER A 92 -19.31 0.72 -2.98
CA SER A 92 -19.19 0.88 -4.44
C SER A 92 -19.06 2.34 -4.88
N SER A 93 -19.78 3.26 -4.23
CA SER A 93 -19.69 4.70 -4.52
C SER A 93 -18.31 5.29 -4.17
N ASN A 94 -17.75 4.90 -3.03
CA ASN A 94 -16.41 5.33 -2.62
C ASN A 94 -15.32 4.63 -3.44
N LEU A 95 -15.52 3.38 -3.86
CA LEU A 95 -14.62 2.69 -4.78
C LEU A 95 -14.55 3.41 -6.12
N HIS A 96 -15.67 3.88 -6.65
CA HIS A 96 -15.68 4.67 -7.88
C HIS A 96 -14.86 5.96 -7.74
N LYS A 97 -15.04 6.72 -6.65
CA LYS A 97 -14.22 7.90 -6.35
C LYS A 97 -12.73 7.57 -6.25
N LEU A 98 -12.40 6.49 -5.53
CA LEU A 98 -11.03 6.00 -5.40
C LEU A 98 -10.42 5.73 -6.76
N LEU A 99 -11.09 5.00 -7.64
CA LEU A 99 -10.59 4.69 -8.97
C LEU A 99 -10.33 5.94 -9.81
N MET A 100 -11.24 6.93 -9.77
CA MET A 100 -11.05 8.20 -10.49
C MET A 100 -9.79 8.95 -10.01
N HIS A 101 -9.64 9.14 -8.70
CA HIS A 101 -8.50 9.89 -8.15
C HIS A 101 -7.19 9.10 -8.26
N ALA A 102 -7.21 7.80 -7.95
CA ALA A 102 -6.06 6.91 -8.03
C ALA A 102 -5.48 6.88 -9.46
N THR A 103 -6.34 6.73 -10.47
CA THR A 103 -5.92 6.76 -11.88
C THR A 103 -5.29 8.11 -12.24
N LYS A 104 -5.93 9.22 -11.84
CA LYS A 104 -5.42 10.58 -12.09
C LYS A 104 -4.05 10.81 -11.44
N TYR A 105 -3.81 10.23 -10.27
CA TYR A 105 -2.55 10.38 -9.52
C TYR A 105 -1.52 9.29 -9.81
N GLY A 106 -1.77 8.42 -10.79
CA GLY A 106 -0.80 7.41 -11.23
C GLY A 106 -0.65 6.21 -10.30
N TRP A 107 -1.65 5.92 -9.47
CA TRP A 107 -1.68 4.73 -8.62
C TRP A 107 -2.05 3.49 -9.42
N THR A 108 -1.40 2.37 -9.09
CA THR A 108 -1.93 1.05 -9.39
C THR A 108 -3.04 0.72 -8.40
N VAL A 109 -4.12 0.11 -8.89
CA VAL A 109 -5.26 -0.33 -8.06
C VAL A 109 -5.58 -1.80 -8.29
N GLY A 110 -5.35 -2.63 -7.28
CA GLY A 110 -5.80 -4.03 -7.26
C GLY A 110 -7.11 -4.17 -6.50
N ILE A 111 -8.16 -4.67 -7.13
CA ILE A 111 -9.50 -4.75 -6.56
C ILE A 111 -9.77 -6.20 -6.12
N ALA A 112 -9.74 -6.44 -4.81
CA ALA A 112 -10.10 -7.74 -4.22
C ALA A 112 -11.52 -7.70 -3.63
N LYS A 113 -12.03 -8.86 -3.19
CA LYS A 113 -13.35 -8.96 -2.57
C LYS A 113 -13.47 -8.14 -1.28
N THR A 114 -12.41 -8.09 -0.47
CA THR A 114 -12.43 -7.51 0.89
C THR A 114 -11.47 -6.34 1.08
N PHE A 115 -10.53 -6.13 0.17
CA PHE A 115 -9.54 -5.05 0.24
C PHE A 115 -9.30 -4.42 -1.14
N ILE A 116 -8.66 -3.25 -1.13
CA ILE A 116 -8.09 -2.60 -2.31
C ILE A 116 -6.59 -2.47 -2.07
N HIS A 117 -5.82 -3.00 -3.02
CA HIS A 117 -4.38 -2.80 -3.09
C HIS A 117 -4.08 -1.49 -3.79
N LEU A 118 -3.22 -0.67 -3.20
CA LEU A 118 -2.77 0.61 -3.73
C LEU A 118 -1.25 0.64 -3.72
N ASP A 119 -0.63 0.81 -4.89
CA ASP A 119 0.81 1.00 -4.99
C ASP A 119 1.20 2.11 -5.97
N LEU A 120 2.37 2.70 -5.74
CA LEU A 120 2.96 3.76 -6.58
C LEU A 120 4.16 3.23 -7.38
N ARG A 121 4.08 2.01 -7.92
CA ARG A 121 5.18 1.41 -8.69
C ARG A 121 5.70 2.31 -9.82
N SER A 122 4.83 3.09 -10.45
CA SER A 122 5.19 4.00 -11.56
C SER A 122 6.05 5.19 -11.14
N LYS A 123 6.05 5.52 -9.85
CA LYS A 123 6.86 6.60 -9.28
C LYS A 123 8.26 6.13 -8.92
N TYR A 124 8.39 4.86 -8.50
CA TYR A 124 9.64 4.32 -7.94
C TYR A 124 10.31 3.26 -8.82
N THR A 125 9.67 2.88 -9.93
CA THR A 125 10.17 1.85 -10.86
C THR A 125 9.81 2.19 -12.30
N ASP A 126 10.27 1.36 -13.24
CA ASP A 126 9.94 1.40 -14.67
C ASP A 126 8.52 0.94 -15.03
N LYS A 127 7.71 0.54 -14.03
CA LYS A 127 6.40 -0.07 -14.27
C LYS A 127 5.33 0.94 -14.52
N LYS A 128 4.39 0.58 -15.37
CA LYS A 128 3.17 1.37 -15.57
C LYS A 128 2.21 1.13 -14.42
N ALA A 129 1.47 2.17 -14.05
CA ALA A 129 0.30 2.04 -13.20
C ALA A 129 -0.77 1.25 -13.96
N ILE A 130 -1.43 0.32 -13.26
CA ILE A 130 -2.46 -0.55 -13.85
C ILE A 130 -3.65 -0.69 -12.91
N ILE A 131 -4.80 -1.08 -13.44
CA ILE A 131 -5.96 -1.48 -12.65
C ILE A 131 -6.23 -2.95 -12.94
N TYR A 132 -6.39 -3.75 -11.91
CA TYR A 132 -6.68 -5.18 -12.04
C TYR A 132 -7.59 -5.68 -10.91
N SER A 133 -8.20 -6.84 -11.11
CA SER A 133 -8.94 -7.56 -10.08
C SER A 133 -8.20 -8.86 -9.71
N TYR A 134 -8.33 -9.27 -8.45
CA TYR A 134 -7.80 -10.56 -7.96
C TYR A 134 -8.67 -11.73 -8.37
#